data_AF-A0A2U0E3R2-F1
#
_entry.id   AF-A0A2U0E3R2-F1
#
_cell.length_a   1.000
_cell.length_b   1.000
_cell.length_c   1.000
_cell.angle_alpha   90.00
_cell.angle_beta   90.00
_cell.angle_gamma   90.00
#
_symmetry.space_group_name_H-M   'P 1'
#
loop_
_entity.id
_entity.type
_entity.pdbx_description
1 polymer ?
#
loop_
_entity_poly.entity_id
_entity_poly.type
_entity_poly.pdbx_seq_one_letter_code
_entity_poly.pdbx_strand_id
1 'polypeptide(L)'
;MQKINKINQYLLEKYPTVWNTRIVWMLLASAVLHIFFFIVGYISHADPVSLQKMNVKDDYFREGMIFIHLIISVLMMVGWLIMMFKNNAFKNFYPSSKGKLFLQFVQYFIIIFAGTTFYFSYMTGFKLFIKNKYPDQEMTENINVINKANAFLSQDLEHYTLDNRTFPKFYDLYCETDINKIDRNQKYFVYYNRVYQFYNLYSKTVYKKDKYGDFLFPSGETEKNLAYEENKKGSKTYYFKKDVVDMSPYINTTDLTYYNFSDVFYSDDYSGKDYLRMQYSGEELYDGYNQTIKDSYKKKRFEINRFTTDLLNKKNPVEIEKLLKSFLDISKKFGINNNLDSKSWVKVIYHPNDFNVRYFIKKYKPLPDEEYDVNNVPMDEDGNYIYTKTVTDSAAAVVDGEVVNDSVQIRDFNPDIDNQLSPAEYFKNNTTDYYYYSDNLQNLLNNVDLIKSTDFFSENIHIYIWIAFFLATIIFSFRITGLKSLLFSVISAGVLFLAVVLVTVLFSASSGRNGIEFFVSYFVFFIGLAILLLPIVMMKSLKKLIASILINISLNGFVLFVLLIFFIINIHQEESCEQINIMSYDCPTIIKTLGFNLSYIILACGFIFMYLYTSVLHKWKAMPN
;
A
#
# COMPACT_ATOMS: atom_id res chain seq x y z
N MET A 1 -30.82 16.75 34.97
CA MET A 1 -32.04 15.98 34.64
C MET A 1 -33.21 16.82 34.13
N GLN A 2 -33.62 17.93 34.79
CA GLN A 2 -34.77 18.74 34.33
C GLN A 2 -34.68 19.27 32.88
N LYS A 3 -33.51 19.71 32.41
CA LYS A 3 -33.31 20.17 31.02
C LYS A 3 -33.48 19.05 29.98
N ILE A 4 -32.99 17.84 30.27
CA ILE A 4 -33.13 16.65 29.40
C ILE A 4 -34.62 16.28 29.25
N ASN A 5 -35.39 16.35 30.35
CA ASN A 5 -36.81 16.06 30.33
C ASN A 5 -37.59 17.08 29.48
N LYS A 6 -37.26 18.37 29.57
CA LYS A 6 -37.86 19.42 28.72
C LYS A 6 -37.59 19.18 27.23
N ILE A 7 -36.36 18.84 26.85
CA ILE A 7 -36.00 18.54 25.46
C ILE A 7 -36.73 17.28 24.96
N ASN A 8 -36.77 16.22 25.78
CA ASN A 8 -37.48 15.00 25.43
C ASN A 8 -38.99 15.23 25.27
N GLN A 9 -39.59 16.07 26.10
CA GLN A 9 -41.00 16.44 25.97
C GLN A 9 -41.26 17.25 24.69
N TYR A 10 -40.43 18.26 24.41
CA TYR A 10 -40.52 19.04 23.16
C TYR A 10 -40.40 18.15 21.91
N LEU A 11 -39.42 17.25 21.88
CA LEU A 11 -39.23 16.32 20.76
C LEU A 11 -40.41 15.37 20.61
N LEU A 12 -40.98 14.88 21.72
CA LEU A 12 -42.16 14.01 21.68
C LEU A 12 -43.37 14.74 21.07
N GLU A 13 -43.61 15.98 21.47
CA GLU A 13 -44.78 16.77 21.06
C GLU A 13 -44.66 17.32 19.62
N LYS A 14 -43.46 17.73 19.19
CA LYS A 14 -43.25 18.40 17.89
C LYS A 14 -42.59 17.53 16.83
N TYR A 15 -41.70 16.62 17.21
CA TYR A 15 -40.88 15.80 16.29
C TYR A 15 -40.88 14.31 16.69
N PRO A 16 -42.04 13.63 16.69
CA PRO A 16 -42.18 12.29 17.26
C PRO A 16 -41.30 11.23 16.58
N THR A 17 -40.95 11.39 15.30
CA THR A 17 -40.02 10.49 14.61
C THR A 17 -38.61 10.61 15.18
N VAL A 18 -38.11 11.85 15.35
CA VAL A 18 -36.81 12.18 15.95
C VAL A 18 -36.74 11.69 17.40
N TRP A 19 -37.82 11.88 18.16
CA TRP A 19 -37.91 11.38 19.54
C TRP A 19 -37.85 9.86 19.61
N ASN A 20 -38.59 9.16 18.73
CA ASN A 20 -38.69 7.70 18.76
C ASN A 20 -37.35 7.03 18.41
N THR A 21 -36.64 7.53 17.40
CA THR A 21 -35.35 6.97 16.98
C THR A 21 -34.22 7.35 17.94
N ARG A 22 -34.44 8.31 18.84
CA ARG A 22 -33.43 8.82 19.79
C ARG A 22 -32.19 9.41 19.10
N ILE A 23 -32.31 9.81 17.83
CA ILE A 23 -31.18 10.25 17.00
C ILE A 23 -30.39 11.40 17.62
N VAL A 24 -31.04 12.36 18.26
CA VAL A 24 -30.35 13.51 18.90
C VAL A 24 -29.35 13.04 19.96
N TRP A 25 -29.76 12.08 20.79
CA TRP A 25 -28.89 11.55 21.85
C TRP A 25 -27.80 10.64 21.30
N MET A 26 -28.11 9.87 20.25
CA MET A 26 -27.13 9.04 19.57
C MET A 26 -26.05 9.85 18.88
N LEU A 27 -26.42 10.92 18.18
CA LEU A 27 -25.46 11.81 17.54
C LEU A 27 -24.60 12.56 18.56
N LEU A 28 -25.18 12.96 19.69
CA LEU A 28 -24.40 13.57 20.78
C LEU A 28 -23.41 12.58 21.39
N ALA A 29 -23.83 11.34 21.66
CA ALA A 29 -22.95 10.30 22.17
C ALA A 29 -21.83 9.95 21.17
N SER A 30 -22.18 9.76 19.90
CA SER A 30 -21.21 9.58 18.80
C SER A 30 -20.24 10.74 18.71
N ALA A 31 -20.69 11.99 18.81
CA ALA A 31 -19.81 13.16 18.75
C ALA A 31 -18.77 13.16 19.88
N VAL A 32 -19.16 12.80 21.10
CA VAL A 32 -18.23 12.65 22.24
C VAL A 32 -17.20 11.54 21.96
N LEU A 33 -17.65 10.40 21.43
CA LEU A 33 -16.75 9.30 21.06
C LEU A 33 -15.81 9.66 19.92
N HIS A 34 -16.28 10.41 18.90
CA HIS A 34 -15.42 10.94 17.84
C HIS A 34 -14.32 11.85 18.41
N ILE A 35 -14.65 12.73 19.36
CA ILE A 35 -13.64 13.56 20.05
C ILE A 35 -12.64 12.68 20.80
N PHE A 36 -13.12 11.67 21.53
CA PHE A 36 -12.25 10.72 22.23
C PHE A 36 -11.29 10.00 21.29
N PHE A 37 -11.80 9.38 20.21
CA PHE A 37 -10.95 8.69 19.23
C PHE A 37 -9.99 9.63 18.51
N PHE A 38 -10.38 10.88 18.26
CA PHE A 38 -9.48 11.91 17.75
C PHE A 38 -8.32 12.18 18.70
N ILE A 39 -8.59 12.35 20.01
CA ILE A 39 -7.55 12.57 21.01
C ILE A 39 -6.63 11.35 21.08
N VAL A 40 -7.18 10.14 21.10
CA VAL A 40 -6.39 8.90 21.11
C VAL A 40 -5.49 8.82 19.89
N GLY A 41 -6.01 9.08 18.68
CA GLY A 41 -5.19 9.10 17.47
C GLY A 41 -4.13 10.20 17.47
N TYR A 42 -4.39 11.35 18.10
CA TYR A 42 -3.41 12.43 18.23
C TYR A 42 -2.23 12.06 19.12
N ILE A 43 -2.42 11.19 20.12
CA ILE A 43 -1.36 10.80 21.07
C ILE A 43 -0.79 9.40 20.85
N SER A 44 -1.41 8.58 19.99
CA SER A 44 -1.05 7.15 19.84
C SER A 44 0.39 6.94 19.41
N HIS A 45 0.92 7.82 18.55
CA HIS A 45 2.31 7.76 18.07
C HIS A 45 3.15 8.94 18.57
N ALA A 46 2.89 9.41 19.80
CA ALA A 46 3.66 10.50 20.40
C ALA A 46 5.15 10.16 20.59
N ASP A 47 5.44 8.88 20.85
CA ASP A 47 6.80 8.33 20.87
C ASP A 47 7.28 8.07 19.42
N PRO A 48 8.38 8.69 18.97
CA PRO A 48 8.91 8.47 17.63
C PRO A 48 9.29 7.01 17.36
N VAL A 49 9.59 6.20 18.39
CA VAL A 49 9.90 4.77 18.21
C VAL A 49 8.72 4.00 17.59
N SER A 50 7.49 4.40 17.91
CA SER A 50 6.30 3.76 17.30
C SER A 50 6.20 4.00 15.79
N LEU A 51 6.89 5.01 15.25
CA LEU A 51 6.95 5.29 13.81
C LEU A 51 8.06 4.50 13.09
N GLN A 52 8.89 3.74 13.80
CA GLN A 52 10.01 3.00 13.20
C GLN A 52 9.59 1.61 12.68
N LYS A 53 8.36 1.16 12.98
CA LYS A 53 7.78 -0.10 12.48
C LYS A 53 7.39 0.02 11.01
N MET A 54 7.23 -1.10 10.32
CA MET A 54 6.69 -1.09 8.95
C MET A 54 5.19 -0.78 8.93
N ASN A 55 4.75 0.09 8.01
CA ASN A 55 3.34 0.36 7.69
C ASN A 55 2.47 0.78 8.88
N VAL A 56 2.87 1.82 9.61
CA VAL A 56 2.13 2.27 10.82
C VAL A 56 0.72 2.79 10.54
N LYS A 57 0.37 3.02 9.28
CA LYS A 57 -1.02 3.35 8.88
C LYS A 57 -2.01 2.24 9.27
N ASP A 58 -1.53 0.99 9.37
CA ASP A 58 -2.36 -0.18 9.63
C ASP A 58 -2.43 -0.53 11.12
N ASP A 59 -1.70 0.18 11.99
CA ASP A 59 -1.62 -0.09 13.42
C ASP A 59 -2.98 -0.01 14.10
N TYR A 60 -3.89 0.83 13.59
CA TYR A 60 -5.27 0.87 14.04
C TYR A 60 -5.95 -0.51 13.99
N PHE A 61 -5.65 -1.30 12.95
CA PHE A 61 -6.22 -2.62 12.73
C PHE A 61 -5.38 -3.73 13.37
N ARG A 62 -4.06 -3.57 13.43
CA ARG A 62 -3.12 -4.58 13.95
C ARG A 62 -2.98 -4.57 15.47
N GLU A 63 -2.86 -3.40 16.10
CA GLU A 63 -2.56 -3.25 17.52
C GLU A 63 -3.81 -3.26 18.43
N GLY A 64 -4.94 -3.76 17.90
CA GLY A 64 -6.16 -4.01 18.68
C GLY A 64 -7.06 -2.81 18.95
N MET A 65 -6.69 -1.60 18.50
CA MET A 65 -7.56 -0.41 18.58
C MET A 65 -8.91 -0.61 17.87
N ILE A 66 -8.92 -1.36 16.77
CA ILE A 66 -10.14 -1.78 16.09
C ILE A 66 -11.08 -2.59 17.01
N PHE A 67 -10.57 -3.46 17.89
CA PHE A 67 -11.43 -4.23 18.80
C PHE A 67 -12.10 -3.33 19.84
N ILE A 68 -11.36 -2.35 20.37
CA ILE A 68 -11.91 -1.34 21.30
C ILE A 68 -13.02 -0.54 20.60
N HIS A 69 -12.78 -0.09 19.36
CA HIS A 69 -13.80 0.56 18.54
C HIS A 69 -15.03 -0.34 18.38
N LEU A 70 -14.86 -1.58 17.92
CA LEU A 70 -15.97 -2.51 17.70
C LEU A 70 -16.78 -2.75 18.97
N ILE A 71 -16.13 -2.95 20.12
CA ILE A 71 -16.81 -3.14 21.41
C ILE A 71 -17.65 -1.90 21.76
N ILE A 72 -17.07 -0.70 21.67
CA ILE A 72 -17.78 0.55 21.97
C ILE A 72 -18.98 0.73 21.02
N SER A 73 -18.79 0.53 19.73
CA SER A 73 -19.85 0.63 18.73
C SER A 73 -20.96 -0.38 18.99
N VAL A 74 -20.64 -1.65 19.28
CA VAL A 74 -21.64 -2.69 19.57
C VAL A 74 -22.42 -2.35 20.84
N LEU A 75 -21.75 -1.98 21.93
CA LEU A 75 -22.42 -1.61 23.18
C LEU A 75 -23.34 -0.40 22.99
N MET A 76 -22.89 0.61 22.25
CA MET A 76 -23.69 1.77 21.93
C MET A 76 -24.89 1.41 21.05
N MET A 77 -24.72 0.54 20.04
CA MET A 77 -25.82 0.06 19.21
C MET A 77 -26.83 -0.78 20.00
N VAL A 78 -26.38 -1.70 20.86
CA VAL A 78 -27.26 -2.51 21.71
C VAL A 78 -28.05 -1.63 22.69
N GLY A 79 -27.37 -0.71 23.38
CA GLY A 79 -28.03 0.25 24.27
C GLY A 79 -29.07 1.10 23.55
N TRP A 80 -28.72 1.58 22.35
CA TRP A 80 -29.65 2.30 21.48
C TRP A 80 -30.88 1.47 21.09
N LEU A 81 -30.68 0.23 20.63
CA LEU A 81 -31.76 -0.66 20.23
C LEU A 81 -32.71 -0.94 21.40
N ILE A 82 -32.19 -1.19 22.61
CA ILE A 82 -33.01 -1.38 23.83
C ILE A 82 -33.87 -0.13 24.10
N MET A 83 -33.25 1.07 24.07
CA MET A 83 -33.97 2.33 24.33
C MET A 83 -35.03 2.64 23.26
N MET A 84 -34.72 2.35 22.01
CA MET A 84 -35.61 2.54 20.87
C MET A 84 -36.79 1.57 20.92
N PHE A 85 -36.54 0.28 21.20
CA PHE A 85 -37.59 -0.75 21.25
C PHE A 85 -38.47 -0.67 22.49
N LYS A 86 -38.00 -0.06 23.59
CA LYS A 86 -38.82 0.21 24.79
C LYS A 86 -40.08 1.04 24.47
N ASN A 87 -40.00 1.95 23.49
CA ASN A 87 -41.12 2.80 23.07
C ASN A 87 -41.55 2.44 21.64
N ASN A 88 -42.07 1.23 21.45
CA ASN A 88 -42.45 0.74 20.14
C ASN A 88 -43.80 1.34 19.68
N ALA A 89 -43.76 2.56 19.14
CA ALA A 89 -44.93 3.24 18.56
C ALA A 89 -45.62 2.43 17.43
N PHE A 90 -44.95 1.43 16.86
CA PHE A 90 -45.48 0.57 15.81
C PHE A 90 -46.42 -0.52 16.31
N LYS A 91 -46.37 -0.88 17.60
CA LYS A 91 -47.32 -1.81 18.23
C LYS A 91 -48.69 -1.17 18.52
N ASN A 92 -48.79 0.17 18.51
CA ASN A 92 -49.98 0.91 18.93
C ASN A 92 -50.64 1.71 17.79
N PHE A 93 -50.79 1.12 16.59
CA PHE A 93 -51.59 1.69 15.48
C PHE A 93 -51.33 3.15 15.10
N TYR A 94 -50.13 3.69 15.30
CA TYR A 94 -49.82 5.04 14.84
C TYR A 94 -49.84 5.10 13.30
N PRO A 95 -50.65 5.98 12.67
CA PRO A 95 -50.61 6.19 11.23
C PRO A 95 -49.26 6.84 10.85
N SER A 96 -48.35 6.04 10.30
CA SER A 96 -47.06 6.54 9.80
C SER A 96 -47.17 6.80 8.30
N SER A 97 -47.10 8.05 7.88
CA SER A 97 -47.03 8.39 6.45
C SER A 97 -45.78 7.79 5.79
N LYS A 98 -45.83 7.60 4.47
CA LYS A 98 -44.71 7.06 3.67
C LYS A 98 -43.39 7.80 3.93
N GLY A 99 -43.44 9.14 3.93
CA GLY A 99 -42.27 9.97 4.22
C GLY A 99 -41.73 9.79 5.64
N LYS A 100 -42.59 9.57 6.65
CA LYS A 100 -42.14 9.29 8.02
C LYS A 100 -41.42 7.93 8.13
N LEU A 101 -41.84 6.92 7.36
CA LEU A 101 -41.17 5.63 7.31
C LEU A 101 -39.78 5.74 6.69
N PHE A 102 -39.68 6.39 5.53
CA PHE A 102 -38.39 6.62 4.88
C PHE A 102 -37.44 7.43 5.76
N LEU A 103 -37.94 8.51 6.39
CA LEU A 103 -37.13 9.32 7.30
C LEU A 103 -36.59 8.51 8.48
N GLN A 104 -37.34 7.54 9.00
CA GLN A 104 -36.86 6.67 10.07
C GLN A 104 -35.74 5.73 9.60
N PHE A 105 -35.85 5.18 8.38
CA PHE A 105 -34.75 4.43 7.78
C PHE A 105 -33.48 5.29 7.64
N VAL A 106 -33.62 6.52 7.11
CA VAL A 106 -32.49 7.46 6.99
C VAL A 106 -31.90 7.80 8.37
N GLN A 107 -32.73 7.97 9.39
CA GLN A 107 -32.25 8.18 10.76
C GLN A 107 -31.46 6.98 11.30
N TYR A 108 -31.89 5.75 11.03
CA TYR A 108 -31.13 4.55 11.41
C TYR A 108 -29.78 4.49 10.70
N PHE A 109 -29.76 4.77 9.40
CA PHE A 109 -28.53 4.86 8.63
C PHE A 109 -27.57 5.88 9.23
N ILE A 110 -28.03 7.10 9.52
CA ILE A 110 -27.21 8.17 10.10
C ILE A 110 -26.67 7.78 11.49
N ILE A 111 -27.50 7.17 12.35
CA ILE A 111 -27.08 6.73 13.69
C ILE A 111 -25.98 5.67 13.61
N ILE A 112 -26.17 4.66 12.76
CA ILE A 112 -25.22 3.56 12.62
C ILE A 112 -23.93 4.09 12.00
N PHE A 113 -24.04 4.89 10.95
CA PHE A 113 -22.88 5.52 10.30
C PHE A 113 -22.08 6.37 11.29
N ALA A 114 -22.72 7.25 12.05
CA ALA A 114 -22.03 8.03 13.10
C ALA A 114 -21.51 7.16 14.26
N GLY A 115 -22.01 5.94 14.41
CA GLY A 115 -21.62 5.02 15.47
C GLY A 115 -20.53 4.03 15.11
N THR A 116 -20.20 3.88 13.83
CA THR A 116 -19.20 2.93 13.32
C THR A 116 -18.00 3.61 12.68
N THR A 117 -17.95 4.94 12.61
CA THR A 117 -16.96 5.68 11.84
C THR A 117 -15.87 6.35 12.68
N PHE A 118 -15.64 5.88 13.90
CA PHE A 118 -14.64 6.46 14.80
C PHE A 118 -13.19 6.36 14.29
N TYR A 119 -12.92 5.40 13.40
CA TYR A 119 -11.66 5.27 12.65
C TYR A 119 -11.23 6.60 11.99
N PHE A 120 -12.16 7.31 11.34
CA PHE A 120 -11.82 8.57 10.66
C PHE A 120 -11.37 9.65 11.64
N SER A 121 -11.96 9.71 12.83
CA SER A 121 -11.53 10.65 13.87
C SER A 121 -10.15 10.30 14.38
N TYR A 122 -9.88 9.01 14.63
CA TYR A 122 -8.55 8.53 15.01
C TYR A 122 -7.50 8.92 13.97
N MET A 123 -7.72 8.58 12.69
CA MET A 123 -6.77 8.87 11.63
C MET A 123 -6.59 10.37 11.40
N THR A 124 -7.64 11.17 11.57
CA THR A 124 -7.53 12.63 11.51
C THR A 124 -6.65 13.17 12.64
N GLY A 125 -6.82 12.66 13.87
CA GLY A 125 -5.97 13.00 15.01
C GLY A 125 -4.51 12.63 14.76
N PHE A 126 -4.26 11.41 14.29
CA PHE A 126 -2.93 10.91 13.98
C PHE A 126 -2.24 11.73 12.88
N LYS A 127 -2.93 11.98 11.77
CA LYS A 127 -2.42 12.81 10.68
C LYS A 127 -2.11 14.24 11.13
N LEU A 128 -2.95 14.81 12.00
CA LEU A 128 -2.70 16.14 12.54
C LEU A 128 -1.49 16.16 13.47
N PHE A 129 -1.31 15.15 14.32
CA PHE A 129 -0.12 15.01 15.15
C PHE A 129 1.15 14.97 14.28
N ILE A 130 1.19 14.12 13.26
CA ILE A 130 2.37 13.99 12.37
C ILE A 130 2.69 15.30 11.66
N LYS A 131 1.67 15.99 11.12
CA LYS A 131 1.87 17.30 10.47
C LYS A 131 2.46 18.35 11.41
N ASN A 132 2.07 18.35 12.68
CA ASN A 132 2.58 19.31 13.66
C ASN A 132 3.95 18.92 14.20
N LYS A 133 4.18 17.63 14.47
CA LYS A 133 5.42 17.11 15.07
C LYS A 133 6.59 17.09 14.09
N TYR A 134 6.30 16.88 12.81
CA TYR A 134 7.28 16.78 11.72
C TYR A 134 6.93 17.75 10.59
N PRO A 135 7.17 19.07 10.74
CA PRO A 135 6.89 20.04 9.70
C PRO A 135 7.69 19.77 8.42
N ASP A 136 7.09 20.00 7.24
CA ASP A 136 7.69 19.62 5.95
C ASP A 136 9.05 20.29 5.70
N GLN A 137 9.17 21.60 6.00
CA GLN A 137 10.44 22.32 5.84
C GLN A 137 11.56 21.70 6.68
N GLU A 138 11.29 21.42 7.95
CA GLU A 138 12.27 20.82 8.86
C GLU A 138 12.65 19.41 8.39
N MET A 139 11.66 18.64 7.91
CA MET A 139 11.92 17.29 7.39
C MET A 139 12.80 17.31 6.14
N THR A 140 12.58 18.23 5.20
CA THR A 140 13.45 18.38 4.03
C THR A 140 14.89 18.75 4.42
N GLU A 141 15.07 19.64 5.41
CA GLU A 141 16.39 19.98 5.95
C GLU A 141 17.07 18.76 6.61
N ASN A 142 16.32 18.00 7.42
CA ASN A 142 16.81 16.78 8.07
C ASN A 142 17.20 15.70 7.05
N ILE A 143 16.37 15.47 6.04
CA ILE A 143 16.62 14.50 4.94
C ILE A 143 17.89 14.89 4.17
N ASN A 144 18.14 16.17 3.93
CA ASN A 144 19.36 16.63 3.29
C ASN A 144 20.62 16.31 4.13
N VAL A 145 20.57 16.48 5.45
CA VAL A 145 21.66 16.08 6.35
C VAL A 145 21.84 14.57 6.34
N ILE A 146 20.76 13.80 6.42
CA ILE A 146 20.76 12.34 6.39
C ILE A 146 21.41 11.82 5.11
N ASN A 147 20.96 12.28 3.94
CA ASN A 147 21.54 11.86 2.65
C ASN A 147 23.03 12.17 2.53
N LYS A 148 23.46 13.33 3.04
CA LYS A 148 24.88 13.73 3.02
C LYS A 148 25.74 12.91 3.99
N ALA A 149 25.19 12.52 5.13
CA ALA A 149 25.88 11.72 6.13
C ALA A 149 25.87 10.22 5.80
N ASN A 150 24.94 9.74 4.96
CA ASN A 150 24.75 8.33 4.61
C ASN A 150 26.04 7.67 4.12
N ALA A 151 26.86 8.42 3.36
CA ALA A 151 28.15 7.95 2.88
C ALA A 151 29.06 7.41 3.99
N PHE A 152 28.91 7.89 5.22
CA PHE A 152 29.78 7.58 6.34
C PHE A 152 29.27 6.49 7.28
N LEU A 153 28.06 5.94 7.02
CA LEU A 153 27.51 4.83 7.80
C LEU A 153 28.25 3.52 7.55
N SER A 154 28.75 3.26 6.33
CA SER A 154 29.57 2.08 6.03
C SER A 154 28.91 0.76 6.46
N GLN A 155 27.63 0.58 6.17
CA GLN A 155 26.85 -0.59 6.57
C GLN A 155 26.69 -1.65 5.46
N ASP A 156 27.00 -1.26 4.22
CA ASP A 156 26.97 -2.13 3.04
C ASP A 156 28.17 -1.80 2.16
N LEU A 157 29.01 -2.80 1.89
CA LEU A 157 30.24 -2.62 1.13
C LEU A 157 29.98 -2.28 -0.34
N GLU A 158 28.87 -2.75 -0.91
CA GLU A 158 28.58 -2.57 -2.33
C GLU A 158 28.40 -1.08 -2.66
N HIS A 159 27.97 -0.24 -1.71
CA HIS A 159 27.85 1.20 -1.96
C HIS A 159 29.20 1.92 -2.15
N TYR A 160 30.32 1.25 -1.88
CA TYR A 160 31.68 1.83 -1.95
C TYR A 160 32.51 1.27 -3.10
N THR A 161 31.93 0.42 -3.95
CA THR A 161 32.56 -0.12 -5.15
C THR A 161 32.54 0.88 -6.31
N LEU A 162 33.46 0.71 -7.25
CA LEU A 162 33.73 1.71 -8.30
C LEU A 162 32.55 2.00 -9.23
N ASP A 163 31.68 1.02 -9.49
CA ASP A 163 30.47 1.15 -10.30
C ASP A 163 29.43 2.11 -9.69
N ASN A 164 29.54 2.42 -8.40
CA ASN A 164 28.68 3.41 -7.75
C ASN A 164 29.14 4.86 -7.96
N ARG A 165 30.34 5.09 -8.49
CA ARG A 165 30.87 6.45 -8.64
C ARG A 165 30.17 7.20 -9.77
N THR A 166 29.80 8.47 -9.52
CA THR A 166 29.06 9.30 -10.50
C THR A 166 29.73 10.65 -10.78
N PHE A 167 30.63 11.12 -9.91
CA PHE A 167 31.38 12.38 -10.01
C PHE A 167 32.89 12.11 -10.09
N PRO A 168 33.69 12.92 -10.83
CA PRO A 168 33.29 14.08 -11.63
C PRO A 168 32.83 13.77 -13.06
N LYS A 169 33.37 12.73 -13.70
CA LYS A 169 33.13 12.42 -15.13
C LYS A 169 32.46 11.06 -15.38
N PHE A 170 31.89 10.47 -14.35
CA PHE A 170 31.22 9.15 -14.46
C PHE A 170 29.74 9.27 -14.82
N TYR A 171 29.14 10.46 -14.65
CA TYR A 171 27.71 10.68 -14.79
C TYR A 171 27.12 10.15 -16.09
N ASP A 172 27.78 10.36 -17.23
CA ASP A 172 27.27 9.96 -18.55
C ASP A 172 27.84 8.63 -19.08
N LEU A 173 28.66 7.95 -18.28
CA LEU A 173 29.30 6.71 -18.66
C LEU A 173 28.48 5.50 -18.22
N TYR A 174 28.51 4.46 -19.06
CA TYR A 174 28.03 3.14 -18.67
C TYR A 174 29.19 2.34 -18.07
N CYS A 175 28.96 1.72 -16.91
CA CYS A 175 29.90 0.79 -16.29
C CYS A 175 29.47 -0.63 -16.66
N GLU A 176 30.27 -1.31 -17.48
CA GLU A 176 30.13 -2.74 -17.73
C GLU A 176 30.81 -3.51 -16.60
N THR A 177 30.08 -4.48 -16.03
CA THR A 177 30.57 -5.38 -14.99
C THR A 177 30.45 -6.86 -15.37
N ASP A 178 29.76 -7.20 -16.47
CA ASP A 178 29.73 -8.56 -16.99
C ASP A 178 31.06 -8.91 -17.64
N ILE A 179 31.81 -9.81 -17.00
CA ILE A 179 33.15 -10.24 -17.41
C ILE A 179 33.21 -10.75 -18.86
N ASN A 180 32.12 -11.34 -19.37
CA ASN A 180 32.05 -11.87 -20.74
C ASN A 180 31.97 -10.74 -21.80
N LYS A 181 31.60 -9.55 -21.36
CA LYS A 181 31.37 -8.37 -22.18
C LYS A 181 32.49 -7.32 -22.09
N ILE A 182 33.50 -7.56 -21.25
CA ILE A 182 34.68 -6.70 -21.09
C ILE A 182 35.67 -6.94 -22.25
N ASP A 183 36.17 -5.86 -22.85
CA ASP A 183 37.28 -5.91 -23.78
C ASP A 183 38.62 -5.88 -23.03
N ARG A 184 39.29 -7.03 -22.99
CA ARG A 184 40.58 -7.24 -22.31
C ARG A 184 41.75 -6.48 -22.96
N ASN A 185 41.61 -6.04 -24.21
CA ASN A 185 42.65 -5.29 -24.92
C ASN A 185 42.58 -3.78 -24.64
N GLN A 186 41.52 -3.32 -23.99
CA GLN A 186 41.30 -1.93 -23.62
C GLN A 186 41.47 -1.76 -22.10
N LYS A 187 41.47 -0.51 -21.63
CA LYS A 187 41.58 -0.25 -20.20
C LYS A 187 40.37 -0.82 -19.44
N TYR A 188 40.64 -1.55 -18.37
CA TYR A 188 39.67 -2.00 -17.37
C TYR A 188 40.26 -1.83 -15.96
N PHE A 189 39.39 -1.92 -14.96
CA PHE A 189 39.73 -1.83 -13.54
C PHE A 189 39.25 -3.09 -12.83
N VAL A 190 39.96 -3.50 -11.78
CA VAL A 190 39.67 -4.74 -11.07
C VAL A 190 39.71 -4.50 -9.56
N TYR A 191 38.72 -5.03 -8.86
CA TYR A 191 38.69 -5.14 -7.40
C TYR A 191 38.25 -6.55 -7.02
N TYR A 192 39.19 -7.37 -6.54
CA TYR A 192 38.96 -8.78 -6.26
C TYR A 192 38.34 -9.53 -7.47
N ASN A 193 37.03 -9.85 -7.41
CA ASN A 193 36.27 -10.52 -8.47
C ASN A 193 35.43 -9.56 -9.33
N ARG A 194 35.40 -8.26 -9.03
CA ARG A 194 34.65 -7.24 -9.78
C ARG A 194 35.54 -6.62 -10.83
N VAL A 195 35.08 -6.61 -12.08
CA VAL A 195 35.75 -5.98 -13.22
C VAL A 195 34.89 -4.83 -13.70
N TYR A 196 35.52 -3.69 -13.99
CA TYR A 196 34.84 -2.47 -14.41
C TYR A 196 35.43 -1.95 -15.71
N GLN A 197 34.58 -1.67 -16.69
CA GLN A 197 34.97 -0.97 -17.91
C GLN A 197 33.95 0.09 -18.27
N PHE A 198 34.43 1.31 -18.54
CA PHE A 198 33.58 2.47 -18.78
C PHE A 198 33.42 2.75 -20.26
N TYR A 199 32.19 2.99 -20.69
CA TYR A 199 31.84 3.22 -22.08
C TYR A 199 31.05 4.50 -22.28
N ASN A 200 31.34 5.20 -23.39
CA ASN A 200 30.36 6.08 -24.00
C ASN A 200 29.28 5.25 -24.69
N LEU A 201 28.05 5.76 -24.72
CA LEU A 201 26.93 5.10 -25.38
C LEU A 201 26.48 5.82 -26.65
N TYR A 202 25.89 5.06 -27.57
CA TYR A 202 25.03 5.59 -28.63
C TYR A 202 23.71 4.82 -28.63
N SER A 203 22.65 5.40 -29.18
CA SER A 203 21.32 4.79 -29.14
C SER A 203 20.72 4.59 -30.53
N LYS A 204 19.97 3.51 -30.73
CA LYS A 204 19.10 3.30 -31.90
C LYS A 204 17.66 3.04 -31.45
N THR A 205 16.72 3.80 -32.02
CA THR A 205 15.29 3.64 -31.73
C THR A 205 14.59 2.85 -32.83
N VAL A 206 13.84 1.84 -32.43
CA VAL A 206 13.06 0.97 -33.31
C VAL A 206 11.57 1.15 -33.05
N TYR A 207 10.78 1.27 -34.12
CA TYR A 207 9.32 1.42 -34.06
C TYR A 207 8.60 0.17 -34.58
N LYS A 208 9.32 -0.72 -35.28
CA LYS A 208 8.75 -1.91 -35.91
C LYS A 208 8.69 -3.06 -34.92
N LYS A 209 7.54 -3.74 -34.90
CA LYS A 209 7.30 -4.94 -34.10
C LYS A 209 7.26 -6.18 -34.99
N ASP A 210 7.62 -7.32 -34.43
CA ASP A 210 7.46 -8.62 -35.07
C ASP A 210 6.01 -9.13 -34.97
N LYS A 211 5.78 -10.36 -35.44
CA LYS A 211 4.46 -11.01 -35.44
C LYS A 211 3.94 -11.36 -34.04
N TYR A 212 4.80 -11.34 -33.03
CA TYR A 212 4.45 -11.61 -31.62
C TYR A 212 4.22 -10.31 -30.83
N GLY A 213 4.55 -9.16 -31.41
CA GLY A 213 4.33 -7.84 -30.81
C GLY A 213 5.59 -7.23 -30.18
N ASP A 214 6.75 -7.88 -30.33
CA ASP A 214 8.03 -7.47 -29.78
C ASP A 214 8.78 -6.54 -30.74
N PHE A 215 9.45 -5.52 -30.19
CA PHE A 215 10.24 -4.60 -31.02
C PHE A 215 11.46 -5.30 -31.60
N LEU A 216 11.65 -5.17 -32.92
CA LEU A 216 12.79 -5.77 -33.61
C LEU A 216 14.12 -5.27 -33.04
N PHE A 217 15.09 -6.16 -32.91
CA PHE A 217 16.45 -5.77 -32.54
C PHE A 217 17.10 -4.98 -33.71
N PRO A 218 17.86 -3.90 -33.45
CA PRO A 218 18.45 -3.08 -34.51
C PRO A 218 19.39 -3.87 -35.42
N SER A 219 19.22 -3.74 -36.74
CA SER A 219 20.07 -4.45 -37.71
C SER A 219 21.53 -3.98 -37.66
N GLY A 220 22.45 -4.94 -37.78
CA GLY A 220 23.90 -4.70 -37.75
C GLY A 220 24.47 -4.48 -36.34
N GLU A 221 23.65 -4.63 -35.30
CA GLU A 221 24.09 -4.61 -33.90
C GLU A 221 24.22 -6.01 -33.34
N THR A 222 24.92 -6.14 -32.21
CA THR A 222 25.08 -7.41 -31.49
C THR A 222 24.67 -7.24 -30.02
N GLU A 223 24.12 -8.30 -29.43
CA GLU A 223 23.77 -8.30 -27.99
C GLU A 223 25.00 -8.10 -27.09
N LYS A 224 26.18 -8.49 -27.55
CA LYS A 224 27.45 -8.25 -26.82
C LYS A 224 27.72 -6.76 -26.60
N ASN A 225 27.30 -5.92 -27.54
CA ASN A 225 27.47 -4.46 -27.47
C ASN A 225 26.30 -3.75 -26.80
N LEU A 226 25.20 -4.45 -26.52
CA LEU A 226 24.05 -3.87 -25.84
C LEU A 226 24.42 -3.55 -24.38
N ALA A 227 24.23 -2.29 -23.98
CA ALA A 227 24.36 -1.85 -22.60
C ALA A 227 23.01 -2.04 -21.88
N TYR A 228 21.97 -1.37 -22.38
CA TYR A 228 20.60 -1.51 -21.87
C TYR A 228 19.59 -1.06 -22.92
N GLU A 229 18.31 -1.28 -22.63
CA GLU A 229 17.19 -0.92 -23.50
C GLU A 229 16.11 -0.16 -22.72
N GLU A 230 15.41 0.73 -23.42
CA GLU A 230 14.30 1.52 -22.88
C GLU A 230 13.07 1.36 -23.77
N ASN A 231 11.98 0.87 -23.19
CA ASN A 231 10.68 0.87 -23.83
C ASN A 231 10.08 2.29 -23.76
N LYS A 232 9.53 2.75 -24.89
CA LYS A 232 8.77 4.00 -25.08
C LYS A 232 7.43 3.67 -25.76
N LYS A 233 6.34 4.36 -25.43
CA LYS A 233 5.03 4.09 -26.06
C LYS A 233 5.13 4.12 -27.60
N GLY A 234 5.09 2.95 -28.23
CA GLY A 234 5.20 2.77 -29.68
C GLY A 234 6.63 2.66 -30.24
N SER A 235 7.67 2.62 -29.41
CA SER A 235 9.07 2.46 -29.82
C SER A 235 9.97 1.85 -28.75
N LYS A 236 11.09 1.22 -29.11
CA LYS A 236 12.11 0.79 -28.16
C LYS A 236 13.46 1.41 -28.52
N THR A 237 14.12 2.04 -27.56
CA THR A 237 15.46 2.61 -27.74
C THR A 237 16.48 1.66 -27.13
N TYR A 238 17.40 1.18 -27.96
CA TYR A 238 18.52 0.33 -27.55
C TYR A 238 19.78 1.19 -27.41
N TYR A 239 20.48 1.07 -26.29
CA TYR A 239 21.74 1.78 -26.03
C TYR A 239 22.91 0.82 -26.14
N PHE A 240 23.88 1.16 -26.99
CA PHE A 240 25.02 0.33 -27.33
C PHE A 240 26.33 0.98 -26.88
N LYS A 241 27.26 0.14 -26.44
CA LYS A 241 28.62 0.50 -26.09
C LYS A 241 29.36 1.00 -27.32
N LYS A 242 29.95 2.19 -27.23
CA LYS A 242 30.69 2.84 -28.32
C LYS A 242 32.19 2.68 -28.18
N ASP A 243 32.78 3.50 -27.30
CA ASP A 243 34.22 3.63 -27.11
C ASP A 243 34.51 3.41 -25.61
N VAL A 244 35.55 2.64 -25.30
CA VAL A 244 36.07 2.52 -23.93
C VAL A 244 36.70 3.85 -23.52
N VAL A 245 36.35 4.34 -22.34
CA VAL A 245 36.87 5.59 -21.78
C VAL A 245 37.88 5.26 -20.69
N ASP A 246 39.13 5.70 -20.88
CA ASP A 246 40.17 5.55 -19.86
C ASP A 246 39.92 6.52 -18.69
N MET A 247 39.41 5.97 -17.59
CA MET A 247 39.11 6.70 -16.36
C MET A 247 40.28 6.73 -15.36
N SER A 248 41.48 6.25 -15.73
CA SER A 248 42.67 6.26 -14.87
C SER A 248 43.01 7.63 -14.28
N PRO A 249 42.84 8.77 -14.99
CA PRO A 249 43.08 10.09 -14.41
C PRO A 249 42.17 10.47 -13.23
N TYR A 250 41.05 9.77 -13.05
CA TYR A 250 40.07 10.04 -11.98
C TYR A 250 40.01 8.91 -10.94
N ILE A 251 40.62 7.75 -11.21
CA ILE A 251 40.59 6.56 -10.36
C ILE A 251 41.97 6.39 -9.72
N ASN A 252 42.07 6.81 -8.45
CA ASN A 252 43.31 6.67 -7.67
C ASN A 252 43.46 5.26 -7.09
N THR A 253 42.36 4.59 -6.79
CA THR A 253 42.29 3.22 -6.28
C THR A 253 41.00 2.55 -6.74
N THR A 254 41.02 1.23 -6.86
CA THR A 254 39.85 0.38 -7.09
C THR A 254 39.31 -0.23 -5.79
N ASP A 255 39.98 0.00 -4.66
CA ASP A 255 39.51 -0.41 -3.33
C ASP A 255 38.16 0.25 -2.98
N LEU A 256 37.53 -0.29 -1.94
CA LEU A 256 36.35 0.33 -1.33
C LEU A 256 36.71 1.72 -0.79
N THR A 257 36.06 2.76 -1.29
CA THR A 257 36.35 4.15 -0.90
C THR A 257 35.09 5.01 -0.81
N TYR A 258 35.09 5.96 0.12
CA TYR A 258 34.02 6.96 0.26
C TYR A 258 33.85 7.82 -1.00
N TYR A 259 34.88 7.93 -1.86
CA TYR A 259 34.79 8.61 -3.15
C TYR A 259 33.87 7.93 -4.16
N ASN A 260 33.57 6.64 -3.98
CA ASN A 260 32.67 5.90 -4.86
C ASN A 260 31.20 6.00 -4.44
N PHE A 261 30.92 6.50 -3.23
CA PHE A 261 29.58 6.51 -2.66
C PHE A 261 28.64 7.50 -3.35
N SER A 262 27.46 7.03 -3.77
CA SER A 262 26.44 7.87 -4.40
C SER A 262 25.00 7.51 -4.03
N ASP A 263 24.80 6.63 -3.05
CA ASP A 263 23.47 6.16 -2.68
C ASP A 263 22.61 7.25 -2.02
N VAL A 264 21.32 7.26 -2.34
CA VAL A 264 20.34 8.22 -1.81
C VAL A 264 19.54 7.51 -0.72
N PHE A 265 19.80 7.85 0.54
CA PHE A 265 19.15 7.22 1.70
C PHE A 265 17.62 7.37 1.68
N TYR A 266 17.15 8.58 1.40
CA TYR A 266 15.72 8.90 1.38
C TYR A 266 15.42 10.04 0.41
N SER A 267 14.27 9.95 -0.25
CA SER A 267 13.74 11.00 -1.12
C SER A 267 12.37 11.45 -0.66
N ASP A 268 12.15 12.76 -0.51
CA ASP A 268 10.86 13.35 -0.16
C ASP A 268 9.94 13.58 -1.38
N ASP A 269 10.51 13.70 -2.59
CA ASP A 269 9.74 13.83 -3.82
C ASP A 269 9.14 12.50 -4.31
N TYR A 270 7.99 12.61 -4.98
CA TYR A 270 7.23 11.47 -5.50
C TYR A 270 8.06 10.60 -6.47
N SER A 271 8.84 11.24 -7.35
CA SER A 271 9.70 10.55 -8.32
C SER A 271 10.80 9.73 -7.64
N GLY A 272 11.53 10.30 -6.68
CA GLY A 272 12.57 9.56 -5.97
C GLY A 272 12.00 8.48 -5.05
N LYS A 273 10.81 8.66 -4.48
CA LYS A 273 10.11 7.60 -3.71
C LYS A 273 9.73 6.42 -4.59
N ASP A 274 9.13 6.67 -5.75
CA ASP A 274 8.77 5.62 -6.70
C ASP A 274 10.02 4.88 -7.20
N TYR A 275 11.10 5.60 -7.52
CA TYR A 275 12.35 4.96 -7.95
C TYR A 275 12.97 4.07 -6.86
N LEU A 276 13.07 4.60 -5.63
CA LEU A 276 13.58 3.83 -4.50
C LEU A 276 12.71 2.57 -4.29
N ARG A 277 11.38 2.73 -4.28
CA ARG A 277 10.44 1.60 -4.21
C ARG A 277 10.66 0.57 -5.32
N MET A 278 10.86 1.00 -6.56
CA MET A 278 11.14 0.12 -7.70
C MET A 278 12.44 -0.68 -7.53
N GLN A 279 13.50 -0.04 -7.00
CA GLN A 279 14.78 -0.71 -6.74
C GLN A 279 14.66 -1.78 -5.63
N TYR A 280 13.73 -1.60 -4.69
CA TYR A 280 13.48 -2.55 -3.60
C TYR A 280 12.49 -3.67 -3.97
N SER A 281 11.48 -3.42 -4.81
CA SER A 281 10.45 -4.42 -5.15
C SER A 281 10.79 -5.33 -6.33
N GLY A 282 11.76 -4.95 -7.17
CA GLY A 282 12.07 -5.68 -8.41
C GLY A 282 10.95 -5.62 -9.46
N GLU A 283 9.94 -4.75 -9.27
CA GLU A 283 8.82 -4.59 -10.20
C GLU A 283 9.22 -3.68 -11.38
N GLU A 284 9.11 -4.18 -12.61
CA GLU A 284 9.20 -3.35 -13.82
C GLU A 284 7.88 -2.60 -14.06
N LEU A 285 7.94 -1.26 -14.15
CA LEU A 285 6.78 -0.42 -14.46
C LEU A 285 6.63 -0.13 -15.96
N TYR A 286 5.36 -0.04 -16.37
CA TYR A 286 4.88 0.26 -17.71
C TYR A 286 5.43 1.57 -18.30
N ASP A 287 5.47 1.54 -19.62
CA ASP A 287 6.18 2.40 -20.56
C ASP A 287 5.73 3.88 -20.60
N GLY A 288 6.65 4.82 -20.29
CA GLY A 288 6.55 6.27 -20.57
C GLY A 288 6.74 7.22 -19.37
N TYR A 289 6.41 6.79 -18.14
CA TYR A 289 6.55 7.60 -16.90
C TYR A 289 7.98 7.53 -16.30
N ASN A 290 8.87 6.79 -16.95
CA ASN A 290 10.10 6.22 -16.39
C ASN A 290 11.32 7.17 -16.45
N GLN A 291 11.48 7.96 -17.53
CA GLN A 291 12.75 8.66 -17.77
C GLN A 291 12.98 9.83 -16.82
N THR A 292 11.99 10.70 -16.63
CA THR A 292 12.11 11.87 -15.74
C THR A 292 12.42 11.45 -14.30
N ILE A 293 11.87 10.30 -13.88
CA ILE A 293 12.12 9.72 -12.56
C ILE A 293 13.56 9.20 -12.46
N LYS A 294 14.00 8.39 -13.42
CA LYS A 294 15.39 7.90 -13.52
C LYS A 294 16.40 9.04 -13.56
N ASP A 295 16.16 10.07 -14.37
CA ASP A 295 17.03 11.24 -14.49
C ASP A 295 17.09 12.04 -13.19
N SER A 296 15.95 12.21 -12.50
CA SER A 296 15.90 12.87 -11.18
C SER A 296 16.75 12.11 -10.16
N TYR A 297 16.60 10.79 -10.08
CA TYR A 297 17.39 9.97 -9.17
C TYR A 297 18.87 9.98 -9.50
N LYS A 298 19.23 9.80 -10.78
CA LYS A 298 20.61 9.88 -11.27
C LYS A 298 21.26 11.21 -10.87
N LYS A 299 20.55 12.32 -11.00
CA LYS A 299 21.00 13.65 -10.56
C LYS A 299 21.23 13.71 -9.04
N LYS A 300 20.36 13.12 -8.22
CA LYS A 300 20.55 13.07 -6.76
C LYS A 300 21.80 12.28 -6.37
N ARG A 301 22.02 11.12 -7.01
CA ARG A 301 23.25 10.32 -6.81
C ARG A 301 24.51 11.12 -7.10
N PHE A 302 24.51 11.84 -8.23
CA PHE A 302 25.61 12.72 -8.61
C PHE A 302 25.88 13.82 -7.58
N GLU A 303 24.83 14.47 -7.10
CA GLU A 303 24.94 15.54 -6.10
C GLU A 303 25.49 15.02 -4.76
N ILE A 304 25.09 13.82 -4.32
CA ILE A 304 25.64 13.16 -3.14
C ILE A 304 27.13 12.85 -3.36
N ASN A 305 27.49 12.21 -4.47
CA ASN A 305 28.88 11.83 -4.73
C ASN A 305 29.79 13.06 -4.89
N ARG A 306 29.31 14.13 -5.52
CA ARG A 306 29.99 15.42 -5.61
C ARG A 306 30.22 16.01 -4.22
N PHE A 307 29.15 16.12 -3.41
CA PHE A 307 29.26 16.66 -2.06
C PHE A 307 30.26 15.88 -1.20
N THR A 308 30.17 14.54 -1.21
CA THR A 308 31.09 13.67 -0.48
C THR A 308 32.53 13.88 -0.96
N THR A 309 32.75 13.88 -2.28
CA THR A 309 34.08 14.12 -2.87
C THR A 309 34.66 15.48 -2.46
N ASP A 310 33.86 16.55 -2.55
CA ASP A 310 34.29 17.91 -2.18
C ASP A 310 34.62 18.01 -0.68
N LEU A 311 33.82 17.37 0.18
CA LEU A 311 34.05 17.32 1.62
C LEU A 311 35.36 16.60 1.97
N LEU A 312 35.62 15.44 1.34
CA LEU A 312 36.84 14.65 1.55
C LEU A 312 38.08 15.38 1.02
N ASN A 313 37.98 16.04 -0.14
CA ASN A 313 39.08 16.79 -0.75
C ASN A 313 39.58 17.95 0.10
N LYS A 314 38.73 18.54 0.95
CA LYS A 314 39.17 19.55 1.93
C LYS A 314 40.09 18.99 3.00
N LYS A 315 40.08 17.67 3.21
CA LYS A 315 40.86 16.96 4.24
C LYS A 315 40.70 17.56 5.64
N ASN A 316 39.53 18.10 5.95
CA ASN A 316 39.24 18.75 7.22
C ASN A 316 38.32 17.86 8.10
N PRO A 317 38.86 17.19 9.13
CA PRO A 317 38.07 16.28 9.97
C PRO A 317 36.98 16.99 10.76
N VAL A 318 37.14 18.30 11.03
CA VAL A 318 36.15 19.10 11.78
C VAL A 318 34.85 19.29 10.98
N GLU A 319 34.96 19.43 9.65
CA GLU A 319 33.77 19.55 8.80
C GLU A 319 32.98 18.24 8.72
N ILE A 320 33.69 17.11 8.67
CA ILE A 320 33.07 15.77 8.73
C ILE A 320 32.41 15.60 10.10
N GLU A 321 33.11 15.90 11.20
CA GLU A 321 32.56 15.81 12.57
C GLU A 321 31.27 16.62 12.72
N LYS A 322 31.24 17.84 12.18
CA LYS A 322 30.07 18.71 12.23
C LYS A 322 28.86 18.08 11.52
N LEU A 323 29.06 17.49 10.34
CA LEU A 323 28.01 16.80 9.60
C LEU A 323 27.49 15.58 10.38
N LEU A 324 28.39 14.74 10.89
CA LEU A 324 28.03 13.54 11.65
C LEU A 324 27.32 13.91 12.97
N LYS A 325 27.72 14.99 13.62
CA LYS A 325 27.03 15.50 14.81
C LYS A 325 25.60 15.91 14.49
N SER A 326 25.39 16.69 13.42
CA SER A 326 24.04 17.06 12.98
C SER A 326 23.19 15.85 12.64
N PHE A 327 23.77 14.82 12.01
CA PHE A 327 23.09 13.55 11.78
C PHE A 327 22.66 12.88 13.09
N LEU A 328 23.57 12.72 14.06
CA LEU A 328 23.25 12.08 15.34
C LEU A 328 22.24 12.88 16.18
N ASP A 329 22.25 14.21 16.09
CA ASP A 329 21.24 15.07 16.73
C ASP A 329 19.83 14.79 16.15
N ILE A 330 19.73 14.59 14.83
CA ILE A 330 18.49 14.18 14.16
C ILE A 330 18.09 12.76 14.59
N SER A 331 19.03 11.80 14.56
CA SER A 331 18.79 10.42 15.00
C SER A 331 18.27 10.36 16.42
N LYS A 332 18.80 11.19 17.33
CA LYS A 332 18.33 11.31 18.72
C LYS A 332 16.92 11.88 18.78
N LYS A 333 16.58 12.91 17.99
CA LYS A 333 15.22 13.45 17.90
C LYS A 333 14.21 12.40 17.41
N PHE A 334 14.64 11.52 16.52
CA PHE A 334 13.84 10.43 15.95
C PHE A 334 13.89 9.14 16.76
N GLY A 335 14.63 9.10 17.88
CA GLY A 335 14.71 7.92 18.74
C GLY A 335 15.41 6.74 18.09
N ILE A 336 16.32 6.95 17.14
CA ILE A 336 17.01 5.87 16.43
C ILE A 336 18.09 5.27 17.34
N ASN A 337 17.98 3.97 17.62
CA ASN A 337 18.94 3.27 18.46
C ASN A 337 20.31 3.19 17.75
N ASN A 338 21.38 3.56 18.45
CA ASN A 338 22.76 3.51 17.99
C ASN A 338 23.73 3.69 19.18
N ASN A 339 25.01 3.40 18.97
CA ASN A 339 26.09 3.67 19.94
C ASN A 339 27.19 4.58 19.37
N LEU A 340 26.86 5.41 18.37
CA LEU A 340 27.81 6.27 17.69
C LEU A 340 28.08 7.57 18.47
N ASP A 341 29.32 8.04 18.40
CA ASP A 341 29.76 9.35 18.87
C ASP A 341 30.50 10.06 17.72
N SER A 342 30.20 11.34 17.45
CA SER A 342 30.72 12.04 16.28
C SER A 342 32.25 12.06 16.22
N LYS A 343 32.93 12.22 17.37
CA LYS A 343 34.40 12.28 17.43
C LYS A 343 35.02 10.92 17.16
N SER A 344 34.44 9.88 17.75
CA SER A 344 34.91 8.51 17.58
C SER A 344 34.63 8.00 16.17
N TRP A 345 33.47 8.35 15.61
CA TRP A 345 33.05 7.99 14.26
C TRP A 345 33.93 8.66 13.19
N VAL A 346 34.32 9.93 13.35
CA VAL A 346 35.29 10.56 12.43
C VAL A 346 36.62 9.81 12.37
N LYS A 347 37.10 9.22 13.47
CA LYS A 347 38.36 8.45 13.46
C LYS A 347 38.27 7.18 12.61
N VAL A 348 37.07 6.62 12.47
CA VAL A 348 36.78 5.45 11.64
C VAL A 348 36.85 5.80 10.15
N ILE A 349 36.54 7.06 9.80
CA ILE A 349 36.41 7.54 8.42
C ILE A 349 37.68 8.26 7.94
N TYR A 350 38.31 9.04 8.82
CA TYR A 350 39.30 10.04 8.43
C TYR A 350 40.67 9.42 8.16
N HIS A 351 40.86 8.99 6.93
CA HIS A 351 42.11 8.50 6.37
C HIS A 351 42.53 9.41 5.20
N PRO A 352 43.16 10.58 5.46
CA PRO A 352 43.30 11.66 4.48
C PRO A 352 44.21 11.36 3.27
N ASN A 353 44.81 10.18 3.23
CA ASN A 353 45.63 9.69 2.11
C ASN A 353 44.75 9.10 1.00
N ASP A 354 43.75 8.29 1.35
CA ASP A 354 42.97 7.47 0.41
C ASP A 354 41.45 7.51 0.65
N PHE A 355 41.02 7.77 1.89
CA PHE A 355 39.64 7.62 2.35
C PHE A 355 39.03 6.26 1.97
N ASN A 356 39.84 5.20 2.04
CA ASN A 356 39.37 3.83 1.90
C ASN A 356 38.46 3.47 3.07
N VAL A 357 37.41 2.68 2.81
CA VAL A 357 36.50 2.17 3.84
C VAL A 357 37.18 1.00 4.52
N ARG A 358 37.69 1.24 5.73
CA ARG A 358 38.45 0.24 6.51
C ARG A 358 37.65 -0.42 7.62
N TYR A 359 36.46 0.09 7.91
CA TYR A 359 35.66 -0.30 9.06
C TYR A 359 34.18 -0.18 8.71
N PHE A 360 33.40 -1.16 9.15
CA PHE A 360 31.97 -1.23 8.88
C PHE A 360 31.14 -1.14 10.16
N ILE A 361 29.95 -0.56 10.06
CA ILE A 361 29.01 -0.37 11.16
C ILE A 361 27.88 -1.39 11.01
N LYS A 362 27.47 -2.01 12.12
CA LYS A 362 26.38 -2.99 12.13
C LYS A 362 25.02 -2.30 11.87
N LYS A 363 24.11 -2.95 11.15
CA LYS A 363 22.73 -2.45 10.90
C LYS A 363 21.83 -2.53 12.13
N TYR A 364 22.20 -3.38 13.09
CA TYR A 364 21.48 -3.57 14.35
C TYR A 364 22.47 -4.05 15.44
N LYS A 365 22.02 -4.06 16.69
CA LYS A 365 22.77 -4.65 17.80
C LYS A 365 22.41 -6.14 17.91
N PRO A 366 23.34 -7.08 17.70
CA PRO A 366 23.09 -8.51 17.92
C PRO A 366 22.69 -8.80 19.37
N LEU A 367 21.96 -9.90 19.59
CA LEU A 367 21.68 -10.38 20.94
C LEU A 367 22.99 -10.83 21.63
N PRO A 368 23.03 -10.87 22.98
CA PRO A 368 24.14 -11.48 23.69
C PRO A 368 24.41 -12.88 23.15
N ASP A 369 25.68 -13.19 22.86
CA ASP A 369 26.16 -14.47 22.33
C ASP A 369 25.76 -14.81 20.88
N GLU A 370 25.17 -13.85 20.14
CA GLU A 370 24.87 -13.99 18.70
C GLU A 370 25.97 -13.35 17.84
N GLU A 371 26.43 -14.06 16.80
CA GLU A 371 27.34 -13.48 15.80
C GLU A 371 26.56 -12.53 14.89
N TYR A 372 27.14 -11.37 14.56
CA TYR A 372 26.48 -10.43 13.64
C TYR A 372 26.37 -11.07 12.25
N ASP A 373 25.12 -11.24 11.81
CA ASP A 373 24.81 -11.70 10.46
C ASP A 373 24.17 -10.56 9.67
N VAL A 374 24.85 -10.15 8.59
CA VAL A 374 24.42 -9.09 7.68
C VAL A 374 23.16 -9.47 6.89
N ASN A 375 22.91 -10.76 6.72
CA ASN A 375 21.73 -11.30 6.04
C ASN A 375 20.58 -11.59 7.01
N ASN A 376 20.84 -11.54 8.32
CA ASN A 376 19.79 -11.74 9.30
C ASN A 376 18.91 -10.49 9.37
N VAL A 377 17.61 -10.74 9.44
CA VAL A 377 16.55 -9.75 9.42
C VAL A 377 16.29 -9.40 10.89
N PRO A 378 16.70 -8.22 11.41
CA PRO A 378 16.44 -7.91 12.80
C PRO A 378 14.93 -7.98 13.05
N MET A 379 14.54 -8.70 14.10
CA MET A 379 13.14 -8.73 14.55
C MET A 379 12.89 -7.51 15.45
N ASP A 380 11.72 -6.88 15.35
CA ASP A 380 11.30 -5.90 16.36
C ASP A 380 11.03 -6.57 17.72
N GLU A 381 10.83 -5.79 18.78
CA GLU A 381 10.50 -6.30 20.13
C GLU A 381 9.22 -7.16 20.15
N ASP A 382 8.40 -7.08 19.10
CA ASP A 382 7.16 -7.83 18.91
C ASP A 382 7.36 -9.11 18.04
N GLY A 383 8.59 -9.42 17.62
CA GLY A 383 8.93 -10.62 16.83
C GLY A 383 8.58 -10.52 15.34
N ASN A 384 8.33 -9.32 14.81
CA ASN A 384 8.09 -9.11 13.38
C ASN A 384 9.41 -8.96 12.62
N TYR A 385 9.50 -9.61 11.45
CA TYR A 385 10.61 -9.50 10.51
C TYR A 385 10.73 -8.07 9.95
N ILE A 386 11.85 -7.38 10.19
CA ILE A 386 12.22 -6.14 9.50
C ILE A 386 13.01 -6.51 8.25
N TYR A 387 12.34 -6.88 7.15
CA TYR A 387 12.98 -7.38 5.92
C TYR A 387 14.26 -6.62 5.54
N THR A 388 15.41 -7.26 5.74
CA THR A 388 16.70 -6.83 5.21
C THR A 388 16.90 -7.50 3.87
N LYS A 389 17.36 -6.73 2.88
CA LYS A 389 17.82 -7.28 1.62
C LYS A 389 19.06 -8.14 1.89
N THR A 390 18.98 -9.42 1.56
CA THR A 390 20.14 -10.30 1.43
C THR A 390 21.12 -9.68 0.46
N VAL A 391 22.40 -9.64 0.85
CA VAL A 391 23.50 -9.31 -0.06
C VAL A 391 23.59 -10.46 -1.06
N THR A 392 22.82 -10.38 -2.13
CA THR A 392 23.02 -11.24 -3.30
C THR A 392 24.31 -10.77 -3.94
N ASP A 393 25.39 -11.46 -3.60
CA ASP A 393 26.65 -11.43 -4.33
C ASP A 393 26.30 -11.69 -5.80
N SER A 394 26.29 -10.64 -6.62
CA SER A 394 25.86 -10.70 -8.03
C SER A 394 26.87 -11.45 -8.91
N ALA A 395 27.75 -12.25 -8.30
CA ALA A 395 28.80 -13.03 -8.93
C ALA A 395 28.75 -14.53 -8.56
N ALA A 396 27.76 -15.02 -7.81
CA ALA A 396 27.70 -16.44 -7.44
C ALA A 396 26.29 -17.04 -7.63
N ALA A 397 25.97 -17.43 -8.86
CA ALA A 397 24.97 -18.47 -9.08
C ALA A 397 25.60 -19.82 -8.69
N VAL A 398 25.49 -20.21 -7.42
CA VAL A 398 25.74 -21.59 -7.02
C VAL A 398 24.47 -22.38 -7.30
N VAL A 399 24.47 -23.12 -8.41
CA VAL A 399 23.51 -24.19 -8.67
C VAL A 399 24.29 -25.50 -8.61
N ASP A 400 23.93 -26.37 -7.67
CA ASP A 400 24.36 -27.78 -7.60
C ASP A 400 25.88 -28.07 -7.65
N GLY A 401 26.69 -27.34 -6.88
CA GLY A 401 28.00 -27.84 -6.44
C GLY A 401 29.10 -27.98 -7.51
N GLU A 402 28.90 -27.54 -8.75
CA GLU A 402 29.95 -27.40 -9.76
C GLU A 402 30.23 -25.92 -10.07
N VAL A 403 31.35 -25.40 -9.55
CA VAL A 403 31.91 -24.09 -9.90
C VAL A 403 33.06 -24.32 -10.87
N VAL A 404 32.87 -24.13 -12.19
CA VAL A 404 34.00 -24.41 -13.12
C VAL A 404 34.20 -23.46 -14.31
N ASN A 405 33.34 -22.47 -14.62
CA ASN A 405 33.62 -21.57 -15.77
C ASN A 405 34.07 -20.15 -15.38
N ASP A 406 33.34 -19.47 -14.48
CA ASP A 406 33.60 -18.05 -14.19
C ASP A 406 34.88 -17.82 -13.39
N SER A 407 35.26 -18.75 -12.51
CA SER A 407 36.48 -18.63 -11.70
C SER A 407 37.76 -18.65 -12.54
N VAL A 408 37.77 -19.39 -13.66
CA VAL A 408 38.90 -19.41 -14.60
C VAL A 408 38.98 -18.08 -15.35
N GLN A 409 37.84 -17.53 -15.77
CA GLN A 409 37.81 -16.22 -16.44
C GLN A 409 38.22 -15.07 -15.53
N ILE A 410 37.85 -15.11 -14.24
CA ILE A 410 38.21 -14.07 -13.27
C ILE A 410 39.72 -14.06 -13.00
N ARG A 411 40.39 -15.23 -12.95
CA ARG A 411 41.85 -15.32 -12.81
C ARG A 411 42.61 -14.66 -13.96
N ASP A 412 42.02 -14.60 -15.15
CA ASP A 412 42.60 -13.86 -16.27
C ASP A 412 42.62 -12.34 -16.02
N PHE A 413 41.65 -11.83 -15.26
CA PHE A 413 41.56 -10.41 -14.90
C PHE A 413 42.30 -10.09 -13.59
N ASN A 414 42.31 -11.02 -12.64
CA ASN A 414 42.99 -10.89 -11.35
C ASN A 414 43.82 -12.15 -11.03
N PRO A 415 45.09 -12.21 -11.47
CA PRO A 415 45.96 -13.36 -11.21
C PRO A 415 46.25 -13.59 -9.72
N ASP A 416 46.14 -12.55 -8.90
CA ASP A 416 46.47 -12.58 -7.47
C ASP A 416 45.24 -12.82 -6.57
N ILE A 417 44.07 -13.15 -7.13
CA ILE A 417 42.81 -13.27 -6.39
C ILE A 417 42.89 -14.26 -5.22
N ASP A 418 43.60 -15.39 -5.41
CA ASP A 418 43.75 -16.43 -4.39
C ASP A 418 44.61 -15.97 -3.18
N ASN A 419 45.38 -14.88 -3.35
CA ASN A 419 46.18 -14.26 -2.29
C ASN A 419 45.51 -13.03 -1.65
N GLN A 420 44.31 -12.66 -2.12
CA GLN A 420 43.54 -11.53 -1.62
C GLN A 420 42.43 -11.99 -0.67
N LEU A 421 42.11 -11.17 0.33
CA LEU A 421 40.92 -11.37 1.14
C LEU A 421 39.68 -11.15 0.29
N SER A 422 38.71 -12.06 0.37
CA SER A 422 37.43 -11.84 -0.29
C SER A 422 36.71 -10.62 0.32
N PRO A 423 35.91 -9.86 -0.45
CA PRO A 423 35.14 -8.72 0.04
C PRO A 423 34.22 -9.09 1.22
N ALA A 424 33.65 -10.29 1.23
CA ALA A 424 32.84 -10.80 2.32
C ALA A 424 33.68 -11.02 3.60
N GLU A 425 34.86 -11.64 3.49
CA GLU A 425 35.77 -11.81 4.63
C GLU A 425 36.35 -10.47 5.09
N TYR A 426 36.69 -9.57 4.17
CA TYR A 426 37.13 -8.21 4.49
C TYR A 426 36.05 -7.48 5.29
N PHE A 427 34.80 -7.49 4.83
CA PHE A 427 33.68 -6.91 5.55
C PHE A 427 33.53 -7.53 6.96
N LYS A 428 33.53 -8.85 7.05
CA LYS A 428 33.41 -9.57 8.33
C LYS A 428 34.54 -9.20 9.30
N ASN A 429 35.80 -9.24 8.85
CA ASN A 429 36.98 -8.97 9.66
C ASN A 429 37.09 -7.49 10.10
N ASN A 430 36.49 -6.59 9.32
CA ASN A 430 36.54 -5.14 9.55
C ASN A 430 35.23 -4.58 10.10
N THR A 431 34.26 -5.42 10.47
CA THR A 431 33.03 -4.99 11.14
C THR A 431 33.33 -4.61 12.59
N THR A 432 32.92 -3.41 12.97
CA THR A 432 33.15 -2.84 14.31
C THR A 432 32.04 -3.22 15.30
N ASP A 433 32.21 -2.87 16.57
CA ASP A 433 31.13 -2.95 17.56
C ASP A 433 30.16 -1.77 17.52
N TYR A 434 30.38 -0.82 16.59
CA TYR A 434 29.40 0.21 16.34
C TYR A 434 28.18 -0.34 15.63
N TYR A 435 27.01 0.18 15.97
CA TYR A 435 25.74 -0.13 15.31
C TYR A 435 24.89 1.12 15.11
N TYR A 436 24.09 1.11 14.06
CA TYR A 436 23.11 2.15 13.76
C TYR A 436 21.90 1.55 13.06
N TYR A 437 20.69 1.76 13.60
CA TYR A 437 19.46 1.20 13.04
C TYR A 437 18.97 2.03 11.84
N SER A 438 19.61 1.85 10.68
CA SER A 438 19.28 2.55 9.43
C SER A 438 17.85 2.29 8.97
N ASP A 439 17.38 1.06 9.11
CA ASP A 439 16.07 0.65 8.61
C ASP A 439 14.96 1.31 9.43
N ASN A 440 15.15 1.45 10.75
CA ASN A 440 14.26 2.20 11.62
C ASN A 440 14.18 3.68 11.21
N LEU A 441 15.31 4.29 10.83
CA LEU A 441 15.31 5.66 10.33
C LEU A 441 14.53 5.75 9.02
N GLN A 442 14.77 4.83 8.08
CA GLN A 442 14.09 4.81 6.80
C GLN A 442 12.57 4.60 6.97
N ASN A 443 12.17 3.67 7.83
CA ASN A 443 10.76 3.42 8.18
C ASN A 443 10.11 4.65 8.79
N LEU A 444 10.77 5.36 9.72
CA LEU A 444 10.22 6.58 10.30
C LEU A 444 9.98 7.65 9.23
N LEU A 445 10.94 7.89 8.34
CA LEU A 445 10.79 8.85 7.24
C LEU A 445 9.64 8.43 6.31
N ASN A 446 9.60 7.15 5.92
CA ASN A 446 8.53 6.57 5.10
C ASN A 446 7.16 6.75 5.75
N ASN A 447 7.02 6.46 7.03
CA ASN A 447 5.76 6.52 7.75
C ASN A 447 5.27 7.94 7.96
N VAL A 448 6.16 8.89 8.27
CA VAL A 448 5.81 10.31 8.37
C VAL A 448 5.17 10.79 7.07
N ASP A 449 5.78 10.45 5.93
CA ASP A 449 5.28 10.86 4.63
C ASP A 449 4.03 10.08 4.20
N LEU A 450 3.98 8.77 4.50
CA LEU A 450 2.83 7.92 4.26
C LEU A 450 1.59 8.49 4.97
N ILE A 451 1.66 8.78 6.27
CA ILE A 451 0.52 9.30 7.03
C ILE A 451 0.08 10.69 6.53
N LYS A 452 1.03 11.56 6.13
CA LYS A 452 0.70 12.87 5.54
C LYS A 452 0.00 12.76 4.18
N SER A 453 0.42 11.83 3.35
CA SER A 453 -0.06 11.66 1.96
C SER A 453 -1.31 10.79 1.85
N THR A 454 -1.51 9.83 2.74
CA THR A 454 -2.62 8.85 2.69
C THR A 454 -3.98 9.55 2.71
N ASP A 455 -4.86 9.14 1.79
CA ASP A 455 -6.29 9.47 1.78
C ASP A 455 -7.10 8.35 2.44
N PHE A 456 -6.96 8.24 3.76
CA PHE A 456 -7.63 7.22 4.55
C PHE A 456 -9.16 7.35 4.49
N PHE A 457 -9.69 8.51 4.10
CA PHE A 457 -11.14 8.72 3.99
C PHE A 457 -11.68 8.02 2.76
N SER A 458 -11.20 8.39 1.56
CA SER A 458 -11.72 7.84 0.30
C SER A 458 -11.49 6.34 0.19
N GLU A 459 -10.37 5.83 0.68
CA GLU A 459 -10.04 4.40 0.68
C GLU A 459 -11.02 3.55 1.52
N ASN A 460 -11.58 4.11 2.61
CA ASN A 460 -12.32 3.32 3.59
C ASN A 460 -13.81 3.68 3.72
N ILE A 461 -14.22 4.90 3.35
CA ILE A 461 -15.59 5.42 3.56
C ILE A 461 -16.67 4.53 2.97
N HIS A 462 -16.41 3.92 1.83
CA HIS A 462 -17.32 3.00 1.15
C HIS A 462 -17.77 1.85 2.04
N ILE A 463 -16.84 1.24 2.79
CA ILE A 463 -17.10 0.07 3.65
C ILE A 463 -18.07 0.47 4.78
N TYR A 464 -17.79 1.59 5.45
CA TYR A 464 -18.61 2.08 6.55
C TYR A 464 -20.02 2.48 6.12
N ILE A 465 -20.15 3.10 4.94
CA ILE A 465 -21.46 3.45 4.37
C ILE A 465 -22.27 2.18 4.08
N TRP A 466 -21.66 1.14 3.51
CA TRP A 466 -22.36 -0.12 3.23
C TRP A 466 -22.78 -0.85 4.51
N ILE A 467 -21.90 -0.93 5.52
CA ILE A 467 -22.23 -1.49 6.83
C ILE A 467 -23.44 -0.75 7.44
N ALA A 468 -23.42 0.59 7.41
CA ALA A 468 -24.51 1.39 7.92
C ALA A 468 -25.82 1.17 7.14
N PHE A 469 -25.75 1.06 5.81
CA PHE A 469 -26.91 0.79 4.97
C PHE A 469 -27.53 -0.57 5.29
N PHE A 470 -26.75 -1.66 5.30
CA PHE A 470 -27.26 -3.01 5.57
C PHE A 470 -27.82 -3.16 6.99
N LEU A 471 -27.14 -2.62 8.01
CA LEU A 471 -27.67 -2.67 9.36
C LEU A 471 -28.96 -1.83 9.49
N ALA A 472 -29.03 -0.67 8.82
CA ALA A 472 -30.24 0.14 8.80
C ALA A 472 -31.41 -0.56 8.10
N THR A 473 -31.19 -1.26 6.99
CA THR A 473 -32.24 -2.03 6.31
C THR A 473 -32.72 -3.18 7.19
N ILE A 474 -31.83 -3.91 7.87
CA ILE A 474 -32.21 -5.00 8.79
C ILE A 474 -33.05 -4.47 9.96
N ILE A 475 -32.60 -3.39 10.62
CA ILE A 475 -33.33 -2.78 11.74
C ILE A 475 -34.69 -2.26 11.26
N PHE A 476 -34.73 -1.66 10.08
CA PHE A 476 -35.97 -1.20 9.47
C PHE A 476 -36.93 -2.37 9.17
N SER A 477 -36.44 -3.46 8.56
CA SER A 477 -37.19 -4.70 8.32
C SER A 477 -37.78 -5.29 9.61
N PHE A 478 -36.96 -5.41 10.66
CA PHE A 478 -37.41 -5.87 11.98
C PHE A 478 -38.56 -5.01 12.51
N ARG A 479 -38.41 -3.69 12.40
CA ARG A 479 -39.31 -2.73 13.04
C ARG A 479 -40.64 -2.57 12.28
N ILE A 480 -40.66 -2.87 10.98
CA ILE A 480 -41.87 -2.89 10.16
C ILE A 480 -42.59 -4.23 10.23
N THR A 481 -41.88 -5.35 10.02
CA THR A 481 -42.49 -6.67 9.87
C THR A 481 -42.51 -7.51 11.15
N GLY A 482 -41.66 -7.18 12.12
CA GLY A 482 -41.49 -7.91 13.37
C GLY A 482 -40.43 -9.01 13.30
N LEU A 483 -39.98 -9.46 14.48
CA LEU A 483 -38.92 -10.46 14.63
C LEU A 483 -39.23 -11.76 13.89
N LYS A 484 -40.45 -12.26 14.07
CA LYS A 484 -40.90 -13.54 13.49
C LYS A 484 -40.73 -13.54 11.97
N SER A 485 -41.25 -12.52 11.29
CA SER A 485 -41.13 -12.38 9.84
C SER A 485 -39.69 -12.22 9.38
N LEU A 486 -38.88 -11.42 10.08
CA LEU A 486 -37.47 -11.24 9.74
C LEU A 486 -36.67 -12.55 9.84
N LEU A 487 -36.84 -13.32 10.91
CA LEU A 487 -36.17 -14.61 11.08
C LEU A 487 -36.56 -15.60 9.98
N PHE A 488 -37.87 -15.68 9.64
CA PHE A 488 -38.30 -16.50 8.52
C PHE A 488 -37.71 -16.04 7.18
N SER A 489 -37.53 -14.73 6.96
CA SER A 489 -36.86 -14.22 5.76
C SER A 489 -35.40 -14.66 5.66
N VAL A 490 -34.66 -14.63 6.76
CA VAL A 490 -33.26 -15.10 6.78
C VAL A 490 -33.20 -16.59 6.46
N ILE A 491 -34.06 -17.40 7.10
CA ILE A 491 -34.15 -18.84 6.83
C ILE A 491 -34.54 -19.10 5.37
N SER A 492 -35.57 -18.42 4.86
CA SER A 492 -36.01 -18.56 3.47
C SER A 492 -34.93 -18.15 2.46
N ALA A 493 -34.18 -17.09 2.72
CA ALA A 493 -33.05 -16.69 1.88
C ALA A 493 -31.94 -17.74 1.89
N GLY A 494 -31.63 -18.34 3.04
CA GLY A 494 -30.65 -19.43 3.14
C GLY A 494 -31.08 -20.70 2.40
N VAL A 495 -32.34 -21.10 2.54
CA VAL A 495 -32.91 -22.25 1.80
C VAL A 495 -32.91 -21.98 0.29
N LEU A 496 -33.25 -20.75 -0.12
CA LEU A 496 -33.21 -20.35 -1.53
C LEU A 496 -31.79 -20.40 -2.10
N PHE A 497 -30.80 -19.91 -1.34
CA PHE A 497 -29.40 -19.99 -1.74
C PHE A 497 -28.95 -21.44 -1.94
N LEU A 498 -29.28 -22.34 -0.99
CA LEU A 498 -29.00 -23.78 -1.14
C LEU A 498 -29.67 -24.38 -2.37
N ALA A 499 -30.93 -24.01 -2.66
CA ALA A 499 -31.63 -24.46 -3.86
C ALA A 499 -30.95 -23.97 -5.14
N VAL A 500 -30.49 -22.71 -5.18
CA VAL A 500 -29.72 -22.16 -6.31
C VAL A 500 -28.43 -22.94 -6.52
N VAL A 501 -27.67 -23.20 -5.46
CA VAL A 501 -26.43 -23.97 -5.53
C VAL A 501 -26.69 -25.39 -6.05
N LEU A 502 -27.72 -26.07 -5.54
CA LEU A 502 -28.08 -27.42 -5.98
C LEU A 502 -28.46 -27.45 -7.47
N VAL A 503 -29.30 -26.51 -7.92
CA VAL A 503 -29.69 -26.41 -9.34
C VAL A 503 -28.47 -26.10 -10.22
N THR A 504 -27.56 -25.26 -9.73
CA THR A 504 -26.29 -24.94 -10.43
C THR A 504 -25.40 -26.18 -10.59
N VAL A 505 -25.25 -26.98 -9.53
CA VAL A 505 -24.47 -28.22 -9.56
C VAL A 505 -25.11 -29.23 -10.52
N LEU A 506 -26.44 -29.36 -10.50
CA LEU A 506 -27.17 -30.23 -11.44
C LEU A 506 -26.98 -29.79 -12.89
N PHE A 507 -27.07 -28.49 -13.17
CA PHE A 507 -26.82 -27.94 -14.50
C PHE A 507 -25.38 -28.20 -14.96
N SER A 508 -24.40 -27.99 -14.07
CA SER A 508 -22.99 -28.29 -14.36
C SER A 508 -22.76 -29.77 -14.68
N ALA A 509 -23.48 -30.67 -14.01
CA ALA A 509 -23.38 -32.10 -14.24
C ALA A 509 -24.04 -32.52 -15.57
N SER A 510 -25.12 -31.85 -16.00
CA SER A 510 -25.84 -32.20 -17.24
C SER A 510 -25.27 -31.54 -18.49
N SER A 511 -24.79 -30.30 -18.38
CA SER A 511 -24.47 -29.43 -19.52
C SER A 511 -22.98 -29.08 -19.61
N GLY A 512 -22.16 -29.63 -18.72
CA GLY A 512 -20.73 -29.34 -18.64
C GLY A 512 -20.44 -28.00 -17.96
N ARG A 513 -19.17 -27.56 -18.02
CA ARG A 513 -18.71 -26.31 -17.37
C ARG A 513 -18.97 -25.05 -18.18
N ASN A 514 -19.26 -25.19 -19.47
CA ASN A 514 -19.40 -24.06 -20.37
C ASN A 514 -20.72 -23.34 -20.11
N GLY A 515 -20.67 -22.02 -19.93
CA GLY A 515 -21.86 -21.19 -19.74
C GLY A 515 -22.53 -21.28 -18.37
N ILE A 516 -21.91 -21.93 -17.37
CA ILE A 516 -22.44 -21.96 -16.00
C ILE A 516 -22.65 -20.55 -15.46
N GLU A 517 -21.69 -19.65 -15.66
CA GLU A 517 -21.76 -18.28 -15.15
C GLU A 517 -22.98 -17.53 -15.68
N PHE A 518 -23.27 -17.66 -16.98
CA PHE A 518 -24.48 -17.11 -17.59
C PHE A 518 -25.74 -17.74 -17.00
N PHE A 519 -25.80 -19.08 -16.94
CA PHE A 519 -26.96 -19.79 -16.40
C PHE A 519 -27.29 -19.35 -14.98
N VAL A 520 -26.29 -19.37 -14.08
CA VAL A 520 -26.46 -18.97 -12.67
C VAL A 520 -26.91 -17.53 -12.56
N SER A 521 -26.26 -16.63 -13.31
CA SER A 521 -26.58 -15.20 -13.25
C SER A 521 -28.03 -14.91 -13.67
N TYR A 522 -28.50 -15.50 -14.78
CA TYR A 522 -29.88 -15.34 -15.22
C TYR A 522 -30.89 -16.07 -14.32
N PHE A 523 -30.54 -17.25 -13.81
CA PHE A 523 -31.42 -17.99 -12.90
C PHE A 523 -31.67 -17.20 -11.61
N VAL A 524 -30.60 -16.66 -11.00
CA VAL A 524 -30.71 -15.79 -9.82
C VAL A 524 -31.44 -14.49 -10.18
N PHE A 525 -31.22 -13.94 -11.37
CA PHE A 525 -31.93 -12.74 -11.83
C PHE A 525 -33.45 -12.96 -11.90
N PHE A 526 -33.92 -14.06 -12.50
CA PHE A 526 -35.36 -14.35 -12.58
C PHE A 526 -35.99 -14.61 -11.20
N ILE A 527 -35.28 -15.30 -10.31
CA ILE A 527 -35.71 -15.50 -8.92
C ILE A 527 -35.81 -14.14 -8.20
N GLY A 528 -34.77 -13.31 -8.29
CA GLY A 528 -34.74 -11.98 -7.70
C GLY A 528 -35.86 -11.09 -8.21
N LEU A 529 -36.11 -11.11 -9.52
CA LEU A 529 -37.20 -10.38 -10.17
C LEU A 529 -38.56 -10.84 -9.64
N ALA A 530 -38.79 -12.15 -9.50
CA ALA A 530 -40.02 -12.69 -8.92
C ALA A 530 -40.21 -12.22 -7.46
N ILE A 531 -39.17 -12.29 -6.64
CA ILE A 531 -39.20 -11.84 -5.24
C ILE A 531 -39.55 -10.36 -5.13
N LEU A 532 -39.00 -9.51 -6.01
CA LEU A 532 -39.27 -8.07 -6.03
C LEU A 532 -40.68 -7.73 -6.53
N LEU A 533 -41.17 -8.43 -7.56
CA LEU A 533 -42.46 -8.15 -8.21
C LEU A 533 -43.68 -8.70 -7.45
N LEU A 534 -43.57 -9.88 -6.83
CA LEU A 534 -44.69 -10.54 -6.17
C LEU A 534 -45.36 -9.66 -5.08
N PRO A 535 -44.62 -8.99 -4.17
CA PRO A 535 -45.22 -8.06 -3.21
C PRO A 535 -45.87 -6.84 -3.85
N ILE A 536 -45.48 -6.46 -5.07
CA ILE A 536 -46.02 -5.27 -5.74
C ILE A 536 -47.34 -5.61 -6.44
N VAL A 537 -47.37 -6.71 -7.19
CA VAL A 537 -48.48 -7.07 -8.08
C VAL A 537 -49.52 -7.96 -7.39
N MET A 538 -49.08 -8.91 -6.56
CA MET A 538 -49.94 -9.98 -6.02
C MET A 538 -50.16 -9.86 -4.51
N MET A 539 -49.94 -8.68 -3.90
CA MET A 539 -50.00 -8.48 -2.45
C MET A 539 -51.30 -9.01 -1.80
N LYS A 540 -52.45 -8.79 -2.45
CA LYS A 540 -53.77 -9.21 -1.93
C LYS A 540 -53.97 -10.72 -1.94
N SER A 541 -53.27 -11.43 -2.81
CA SER A 541 -53.40 -12.89 -2.98
C SER A 541 -52.42 -13.66 -2.08
N LEU A 542 -51.43 -12.97 -1.51
CA LEU A 542 -50.42 -13.57 -0.65
C LEU A 542 -50.88 -13.58 0.81
N LYS A 543 -50.60 -14.68 1.53
CA LYS A 543 -50.74 -14.68 2.99
C LYS A 543 -49.81 -13.62 3.59
N LYS A 544 -50.27 -12.88 4.61
CA LYS A 544 -49.54 -11.74 5.19
C LYS A 544 -48.10 -12.10 5.59
N LEU A 545 -47.89 -13.30 6.16
CA LEU A 545 -46.57 -13.82 6.51
C LEU A 545 -45.67 -14.02 5.28
N ILE A 546 -46.16 -14.65 4.22
CA ILE A 546 -45.39 -14.87 2.98
C ILE A 546 -45.04 -13.54 2.32
N ALA A 547 -46.00 -12.61 2.24
CA ALA A 547 -45.75 -11.26 1.74
C ALA A 547 -44.67 -10.55 2.57
N SER A 548 -44.71 -10.68 3.90
CA SER A 548 -43.68 -10.10 4.78
C SER A 548 -42.29 -10.68 4.56
N ILE A 549 -42.22 -11.98 4.24
CA ILE A 549 -40.97 -12.66 3.94
C ILE A 549 -40.34 -12.09 2.68
N LEU A 550 -41.12 -12.02 1.59
CA LEU A 550 -40.68 -11.47 0.31
C LEU A 550 -40.32 -9.99 0.40
N ILE A 551 -41.07 -9.20 1.18
CA ILE A 551 -40.76 -7.79 1.46
C ILE A 551 -39.40 -7.64 2.13
N ASN A 552 -39.11 -8.43 3.17
CA ASN A 552 -37.82 -8.34 3.86
C ASN A 552 -36.64 -8.78 2.98
N ILE A 553 -36.82 -9.82 2.17
CA ILE A 553 -35.80 -10.23 1.19
C ILE A 553 -35.62 -9.12 0.15
N SER A 554 -36.70 -8.48 -0.31
CA SER A 554 -36.64 -7.34 -1.23
C SER A 554 -35.88 -6.16 -0.63
N LEU A 555 -36.17 -5.78 0.62
CA LEU A 555 -35.54 -4.65 1.31
C LEU A 555 -34.03 -4.81 1.46
N ASN A 556 -33.54 -6.02 1.76
CA ASN A 556 -32.12 -6.28 1.99
C ASN A 556 -31.39 -6.76 0.73
N GLY A 557 -32.09 -7.37 -0.21
CA GLY A 557 -31.53 -7.97 -1.42
C GLY A 557 -31.55 -7.06 -2.66
N PHE A 558 -32.30 -5.96 -2.66
CA PHE A 558 -32.42 -5.11 -3.86
C PHE A 558 -31.09 -4.58 -4.37
N VAL A 559 -30.20 -4.13 -3.47
CA VAL A 559 -28.86 -3.63 -3.87
C VAL A 559 -28.00 -4.73 -4.49
N LEU A 560 -28.10 -5.96 -3.99
CA LEU A 560 -27.43 -7.13 -4.57
C LEU A 560 -28.04 -7.51 -5.93
N PHE A 561 -29.35 -7.32 -6.10
CA PHE A 561 -30.01 -7.51 -7.38
C PHE A 561 -29.55 -6.49 -8.44
N VAL A 562 -29.35 -5.22 -8.05
CA VAL A 562 -28.76 -4.21 -8.96
C VAL A 562 -27.31 -4.56 -9.31
N LEU A 563 -26.51 -5.00 -8.33
CA LEU A 563 -25.16 -5.48 -8.58
C LEU A 563 -25.14 -6.65 -9.58
N LEU A 564 -26.08 -7.59 -9.45
CA LEU A 564 -26.23 -8.71 -10.38
C LEU A 564 -26.51 -8.24 -11.82
N ILE A 565 -27.27 -7.17 -12.02
CA ILE A 565 -27.50 -6.60 -13.37
C ILE A 565 -26.16 -6.12 -13.98
N PHE A 566 -25.36 -5.38 -13.21
CA PHE A 566 -24.05 -4.94 -13.68
C PHE A 566 -23.10 -6.12 -13.93
N PHE A 567 -23.17 -7.16 -13.11
CA PHE A 567 -22.40 -8.38 -13.29
C PHE A 567 -22.79 -9.12 -14.59
N ILE A 568 -24.08 -9.26 -14.88
CA ILE A 568 -24.56 -9.84 -16.15
C ILE A 568 -24.03 -9.03 -17.34
N ILE A 569 -24.13 -7.69 -17.29
CA ILE A 569 -23.60 -6.82 -18.34
C ILE A 569 -22.08 -7.01 -18.49
N ASN A 570 -21.35 -7.12 -17.38
CA ASN A 570 -19.91 -7.34 -17.39
C ASN A 570 -19.52 -8.63 -18.12
N ILE A 571 -20.15 -9.75 -17.76
CA ILE A 571 -19.83 -11.05 -18.38
C ILE A 571 -20.08 -10.99 -19.91
N HIS A 572 -21.18 -10.37 -20.36
CA HIS A 572 -21.44 -10.20 -21.80
C HIS A 572 -20.40 -9.32 -22.50
N GLN A 573 -19.94 -8.26 -21.85
CA GLN A 573 -18.89 -7.39 -22.41
C GLN A 573 -17.54 -8.10 -22.49
N GLU A 574 -17.22 -8.93 -21.50
CA GLU A 574 -16.00 -9.72 -21.44
C GLU A 574 -15.99 -10.78 -22.54
N GLU A 575 -17.05 -11.60 -22.65
CA GLU A 575 -17.17 -12.61 -23.71
C GLU A 575 -17.15 -11.97 -25.12
N SER A 576 -17.88 -10.86 -25.32
CA SER A 576 -17.88 -10.16 -26.60
C SER A 576 -16.50 -9.58 -26.96
N CYS A 577 -15.70 -9.18 -25.97
CA CYS A 577 -14.37 -8.64 -26.19
C CYS A 577 -13.37 -9.75 -26.56
N GLU A 578 -13.40 -10.87 -25.83
CA GLU A 578 -12.56 -12.04 -26.12
C GLU A 578 -12.80 -12.60 -27.52
N GLN A 579 -14.04 -12.58 -28.00
CA GLN A 579 -14.39 -13.02 -29.36
C GLN A 579 -13.81 -12.11 -30.46
N ILE A 580 -13.59 -10.82 -30.18
CA ILE A 580 -13.12 -9.83 -31.16
C ILE A 580 -11.59 -9.70 -31.15
N ASN A 581 -10.94 -9.87 -30.00
CA ASN A 581 -9.56 -9.43 -29.79
C ASN A 581 -8.71 -10.47 -29.04
N ILE A 582 -8.35 -11.56 -29.73
CA ILE A 582 -7.62 -12.72 -29.20
C ILE A 582 -6.27 -12.33 -28.54
N MET A 583 -5.72 -11.14 -28.81
CA MET A 583 -4.42 -10.66 -28.29
C MET A 583 -4.50 -9.54 -27.24
N SER A 584 -5.69 -9.05 -26.85
CA SER A 584 -5.81 -7.93 -25.90
C SER A 584 -6.25 -8.41 -24.52
N TYR A 585 -5.33 -8.40 -23.55
CA TYR A 585 -5.60 -8.76 -22.14
C TYR A 585 -6.40 -7.70 -21.36
N ASP A 586 -6.63 -6.51 -21.94
CA ASP A 586 -7.38 -5.44 -21.28
C ASP A 586 -8.71 -5.16 -22.01
N CYS A 587 -9.74 -5.90 -21.62
CA CYS A 587 -11.12 -5.65 -22.05
C CYS A 587 -11.77 -4.60 -21.14
N PRO A 588 -12.13 -3.40 -21.64
CA PRO A 588 -12.80 -2.38 -20.86
C PRO A 588 -14.27 -2.76 -20.66
N THR A 589 -14.61 -3.23 -19.46
CA THR A 589 -16.00 -3.54 -19.07
C THR A 589 -16.62 -2.40 -18.28
N ILE A 590 -17.93 -2.44 -18.07
CA ILE A 590 -18.66 -1.44 -17.27
C ILE A 590 -18.17 -1.39 -15.83
N ILE A 591 -17.80 -2.54 -15.24
CA ILE A 591 -17.26 -2.60 -13.88
C ILE A 591 -15.88 -1.95 -13.83
N LYS A 592 -14.99 -2.26 -14.77
CA LYS A 592 -13.66 -1.62 -14.86
C LYS A 592 -13.77 -0.11 -15.12
N THR A 593 -14.66 0.29 -16.03
CA THR A 593 -14.86 1.69 -16.43
C THR A 593 -15.41 2.53 -15.28
N LEU A 594 -16.38 2.03 -14.54
CA LEU A 594 -16.97 2.75 -13.41
C LEU A 594 -16.12 2.64 -12.14
N GLY A 595 -15.34 1.57 -11.98
CA GLY A 595 -14.52 1.32 -10.81
C GLY A 595 -15.30 1.49 -9.50
N PHE A 596 -14.72 2.22 -8.54
CA PHE A 596 -15.37 2.50 -7.26
C PHE A 596 -16.66 3.33 -7.37
N ASN A 597 -16.87 4.09 -8.46
CA ASN A 597 -18.10 4.87 -8.64
C ASN A 597 -19.34 3.97 -8.75
N LEU A 598 -19.18 2.74 -9.26
CA LEU A 598 -20.27 1.77 -9.34
C LEU A 598 -20.87 1.50 -7.95
N SER A 599 -20.04 1.41 -6.92
CA SER A 599 -20.47 1.20 -5.52
C SER A 599 -21.43 2.30 -5.05
N TYR A 600 -21.11 3.57 -5.33
CA TYR A 600 -21.96 4.70 -4.99
C TYR A 600 -23.27 4.73 -5.80
N ILE A 601 -23.22 4.36 -7.08
CA ILE A 601 -24.41 4.26 -7.93
C ILE A 601 -25.38 3.22 -7.35
N ILE A 602 -24.89 2.02 -7.02
CA ILE A 602 -25.71 0.94 -6.45
C ILE A 602 -26.32 1.37 -5.10
N LEU A 603 -25.54 2.05 -4.26
CA LEU A 603 -26.04 2.59 -3.00
C LEU A 603 -27.16 3.63 -3.22
N ALA A 604 -26.98 4.56 -4.16
CA ALA A 604 -27.98 5.55 -4.51
C ALA A 604 -29.28 4.89 -5.01
N CYS A 605 -29.16 3.86 -5.86
CA CYS A 605 -30.31 3.03 -6.26
C CYS A 605 -30.99 2.40 -5.05
N GLY A 606 -30.23 1.92 -4.06
CA GLY A 606 -30.75 1.42 -2.79
C GLY A 606 -31.61 2.44 -2.04
N PHE A 607 -31.13 3.67 -1.85
CA PHE A 607 -31.92 4.73 -1.20
C PHE A 607 -33.19 5.09 -1.98
N ILE A 608 -33.10 5.20 -3.31
CA ILE A 608 -34.24 5.47 -4.18
C ILE A 608 -35.28 4.35 -4.04
N PHE A 609 -34.83 3.09 -4.08
CA PHE A 609 -35.70 1.94 -3.86
C PHE A 609 -36.37 1.99 -2.49
N MET A 610 -35.63 2.22 -1.42
CA MET A 610 -36.18 2.31 -0.06
C MET A 610 -37.28 3.37 0.03
N TYR A 611 -37.10 4.53 -0.60
CA TYR A 611 -38.10 5.59 -0.67
C TYR A 611 -39.38 5.12 -1.39
N LEU A 612 -39.24 4.58 -2.61
CA LEU A 612 -40.38 4.15 -3.43
C LEU A 612 -41.12 2.97 -2.78
N TYR A 613 -40.37 2.02 -2.22
CA TYR A 613 -40.89 0.78 -1.64
C TYR A 613 -41.66 1.03 -0.32
N THR A 614 -41.51 2.18 0.33
CA THR A 614 -42.36 2.55 1.48
C THR A 614 -43.87 2.51 1.16
N SER A 615 -44.24 2.72 -0.11
CA SER A 615 -45.63 2.58 -0.56
C SER A 615 -46.14 1.15 -0.45
N VAL A 616 -45.29 0.17 -0.76
CA VAL A 616 -45.57 -1.27 -0.65
C VAL A 616 -45.72 -1.65 0.82
N LEU A 617 -44.80 -1.19 1.67
CA LEU A 617 -44.84 -1.42 3.12
C LEU A 617 -46.11 -0.90 3.77
N HIS A 618 -46.55 0.30 3.36
CA HIS A 618 -47.79 0.89 3.87
C HIS A 618 -49.03 0.07 3.48
N LYS A 619 -49.09 -0.46 2.25
CA LYS A 619 -50.18 -1.35 1.81
C LYS A 619 -50.16 -2.68 2.57
N TRP A 620 -48.98 -3.28 2.74
CA TRP A 620 -48.83 -4.54 3.47
C TRP A 620 -49.24 -4.41 4.94
N LYS A 621 -48.89 -3.31 5.60
CA LYS A 621 -49.27 -3.06 7.00
C LYS A 621 -50.78 -2.99 7.21
N ALA A 622 -51.53 -2.56 6.19
CA ALA A 622 -52.98 -2.47 6.22
C ALA A 622 -53.69 -3.83 5.96
N MET A 623 -52.96 -4.89 5.59
CA MET A 623 -53.56 -6.21 5.41
C MET A 623 -54.08 -6.79 6.73
N PRO A 624 -55.23 -7.50 6.72
CA PRO A 624 -55.70 -8.24 7.89
C PRO A 624 -54.66 -9.31 8.29
N ASN A 625 -54.56 -9.56 9.60
CA ASN A 625 -53.58 -10.50 10.16
C ASN A 625 -53.77 -11.93 9.69
#